data_AF-A0A925MSZ2-F1
#
_entry.id   AF-A0A925MSZ2-F1
#
_cell.length_a   1.000
_cell.length_b   1.000
_cell.length_c   1.000
_cell.angle_alpha   90.00
_cell.angle_beta   90.00
_cell.angle_gamma   90.00
#
_symmetry.space_group_name_H-M   'P 1'
#
loop_
_entity.id
_entity.type
_entity.pdbx_description
1 polymer ?
#
loop_
_entity_poly.entity_id
_entity_poly.type
_entity_poly.pdbx_seq_one_letter_code
_entity_poly.pdbx_strand_id
1 'polypeptide(L)' 'MPRKLFFVGLSIAVVVCTSGCGIQPWVKPYERAALADPIMAPSRDAVASDYLHHVYEVREGARGASGSAGGGCGCN' A
#
# COMPACT_ATOMS: atom_id res chain seq x y z
N MET A 1 -23.25 -32.67 -18.95
CA MET A 1 -23.49 -31.55 -18.01
C MET A 1 -22.28 -31.07 -17.17
N PRO A 2 -21.22 -31.87 -16.85
CA PRO A 2 -20.17 -31.40 -15.92
C PRO A 2 -19.26 -30.31 -16.52
N ARG A 3 -19.07 -30.33 -17.85
CA ARG A 3 -18.21 -29.36 -18.54
C ARG A 3 -18.75 -27.92 -18.46
N LYS A 4 -20.07 -27.73 -18.49
CA LYS A 4 -20.69 -26.40 -18.32
C LYS A 4 -20.56 -25.90 -16.87
N LEU A 5 -20.69 -26.79 -15.89
CA LEU A 5 -20.48 -26.47 -14.47
C LEU A 5 -19.04 -26.01 -14.20
N PHE A 6 -18.06 -26.65 -14.84
CA PHE A 6 -16.64 -26.29 -14.71
C PHE A 6 -16.33 -24.90 -15.28
N PHE A 7 -16.89 -24.56 -16.45
CA PHE A 7 -16.74 -23.23 -17.05
C PHE A 7 -17.47 -22.12 -16.26
N VAL A 8 -18.60 -22.44 -15.62
CA VAL A 8 -19.29 -21.50 -14.72
C VAL A 8 -18.49 -21.27 -13.43
N GLY A 9 -17.91 -22.32 -12.85
CA GLY A 9 -17.04 -22.19 -11.68
C GLY A 9 -15.80 -21.34 -11.97
N LEU A 10 -15.17 -21.53 -13.13
CA LEU A 10 -13.98 -20.77 -13.53
C LEU A 10 -14.30 -19.28 -13.75
N SER A 11 -15.42 -18.96 -14.37
CA SER A 11 -15.82 -17.55 -14.59
C SER A 11 -16.14 -16.82 -13.28
N ILE A 12 -16.78 -17.49 -12.32
CA ILE A 12 -17.01 -16.93 -10.98
C ILE A 12 -15.68 -16.66 -10.26
N ALA A 13 -14.74 -17.60 -10.31
CA ALA A 13 -13.43 -17.43 -9.67
C ALA A 13 -12.67 -16.20 -10.21
N VAL A 14 -12.70 -15.97 -11.53
CA VAL A 14 -12.04 -14.82 -12.16
C VAL A 14 -12.66 -13.49 -11.73
N VAL A 15 -13.99 -13.43 -11.60
CA VAL A 15 -14.69 -12.21 -11.15
C VAL A 15 -14.34 -11.88 -9.70
N VAL A 16 -14.29 -12.89 -8.82
CA VAL A 16 -13.92 -12.68 -7.41
C VAL A 16 -12.49 -12.16 -7.28
N CYS A 17 -11.53 -12.76 -7.99
CA CYS A 17 -10.12 -12.37 -7.93
C CYS A 17 -9.85 -10.94 -8.45
N THR A 18 -10.73 -10.37 -9.28
CA THR A 18 -10.53 -9.04 -9.90
C THR A 18 -11.38 -7.94 -9.26
N SER A 19 -12.23 -8.27 -8.31
CA SER A 19 -13.16 -7.33 -7.64
C SER A 19 -12.47 -6.28 -6.74
N GLY A 20 -11.17 -6.40 -6.50
CA GLY A 20 -10.41 -5.49 -5.62
C GLY A 20 -9.97 -4.16 -6.25
N CYS A 21 -9.91 -4.05 -7.58
CA CYS A 21 -9.24 -2.91 -8.24
C CYS A 21 -10.10 -1.65 -8.42
N GLY A 22 -11.32 -1.58 -7.87
CA GLY A 22 -12.25 -0.48 -8.12
C GLY A 22 -13.18 -0.12 -6.97
N ILE A 23 -12.84 -0.54 -5.74
CA ILE A 23 -13.73 -0.35 -4.59
C ILE A 23 -13.67 1.13 -4.17
N GLN A 24 -14.76 1.87 -4.40
CA GLN A 24 -14.99 3.17 -3.76
C GLN A 24 -15.43 2.93 -2.32
N PRO A 25 -14.67 3.45 -1.35
CA PRO A 25 -14.40 4.88 -1.30
C PRO A 25 -12.90 5.19 -1.29
N TRP A 26 -12.37 5.71 -2.41
CA TRP A 26 -11.08 6.38 -2.31
C TRP A 26 -11.22 7.67 -1.51
N VAL A 27 -10.29 7.90 -0.59
CA VAL A 27 -10.13 9.22 0.04
C VAL A 27 -9.68 10.19 -1.04
N LYS A 28 -10.34 11.35 -1.15
CA LYS A 28 -9.98 12.35 -2.16
C LYS A 28 -8.52 12.78 -1.94
N PRO A 29 -7.75 13.10 -3.00
CA PRO A 29 -6.32 13.38 -2.86
C PRO A 29 -5.96 14.40 -1.77
N TYR A 30 -6.79 15.43 -1.58
CA TYR A 30 -6.60 16.47 -0.56
C TYR A 30 -7.07 16.08 0.86
N GLU A 31 -7.89 15.05 1.00
CA GLU A 31 -8.30 14.48 2.30
C GLU A 31 -7.27 13.46 2.82
N ARG A 32 -6.35 12.98 1.96
CA ARG A 32 -5.31 12.00 2.33
C ARG A 32 -4.34 12.52 3.40
N ALA A 33 -4.09 13.83 3.42
CA ALA A 33 -3.24 14.44 4.44
C ALA A 33 -3.81 14.31 5.86
N ALA A 34 -5.14 14.17 6.00
CA ALA A 34 -5.81 13.99 7.28
C ALA A 34 -6.01 12.51 7.67
N LEU A 35 -5.57 11.58 6.82
CA LEU A 35 -5.73 10.14 7.08
C LEU A 35 -4.72 9.62 8.12
N ALA A 36 -3.54 10.25 8.19
CA ALA A 36 -2.51 9.88 9.14
C ALA A 36 -2.56 10.79 10.37
N ASP A 37 -2.92 10.23 11.52
CA ASP A 37 -2.80 10.95 12.79
C ASP A 37 -1.32 11.14 13.16
N PRO A 38 -0.96 12.20 13.91
CA PRO A 38 0.42 12.40 14.37
C PRO A 38 1.00 11.23 15.17
N ILE A 39 0.15 10.40 15.80
CA ILE A 39 0.57 9.18 16.50
C ILE A 39 1.02 8.06 15.55
N MET A 40 0.60 8.10 14.29
CA MET A 40 0.99 7.15 13.25
C MET A 40 2.33 7.55 12.60
N ALA A 41 2.98 8.61 13.07
CA ALA A 41 4.30 8.99 12.61
C ALA A 41 5.31 7.86 12.91
N PRO A 42 6.10 7.42 11.92
CA PRO A 42 7.03 6.30 12.09
C PRO A 42 8.16 6.62 13.09
N SER A 43 8.43 7.91 13.31
CA SER A 43 9.43 8.37 14.27
C SER A 43 8.94 9.62 14.99
N ARG A 44 9.35 9.76 16.26
CA ARG A 44 9.08 10.95 17.08
C ARG A 44 10.06 12.09 16.79
N ASP A 45 11.25 11.74 16.29
CA ASP A 45 12.31 12.66 15.88
C ASP A 45 12.61 12.43 14.40
N ALA A 46 12.06 13.29 13.56
CA ALA A 46 12.21 13.18 12.11
C ALA A 46 13.67 13.41 11.67
N VAL A 47 14.43 14.26 12.36
CA VAL A 47 15.80 14.62 11.97
C VAL A 47 16.74 13.44 12.20
N ALA A 48 16.67 12.84 13.40
CA ALA A 48 17.46 11.65 13.70
C ALA A 48 17.09 10.46 12.79
N SER A 49 15.80 10.30 12.50
CA SER A 49 15.28 9.24 11.63
C SER A 49 15.78 9.39 10.19
N ASP A 50 15.78 10.61 9.64
CA ASP A 50 16.24 10.87 8.28
C ASP A 50 17.74 10.63 8.12
N TYR A 51 18.54 11.05 9.11
CA TYR A 51 19.97 10.75 9.14
C TYR A 51 20.25 9.24 9.11
N LEU A 52 19.57 8.46 9.95
CA LEU A 52 19.73 7.00 9.97
C LEU A 52 19.24 6.38 8.66
N HIS A 53 18.14 6.90 8.11
CA HIS A 53 17.61 6.44 6.84
C HIS A 53 18.63 6.61 5.71
N HIS A 54 19.29 7.77 5.62
CA HIS A 54 20.36 8.00 4.65
C HIS A 54 21.54 7.01 4.82
N VAL A 55 21.94 6.72 6.05
CA VAL A 55 22.97 5.71 6.33
C VAL A 55 22.54 4.33 5.83
N TYR A 56 21.27 3.95 6.03
CA TYR A 56 20.75 2.67 5.54
C TYR A 56 20.64 2.64 4.02
N GLU A 57 20.22 3.71 3.34
CA GLU A 57 20.19 3.73 1.86
C GLU A 57 21.56 3.46 1.26
N VAL A 58 22.60 4.09 1.79
CA VAL A 58 23.97 3.91 1.30
C VAL A 58 24.49 2.50 1.57
N ARG A 59 24.13 1.91 2.71
CA ARG A 59 24.63 0.59 3.12
C ARG A 59 23.81 -0.57 2.54
N GLU A 60 22.54 -0.33 2.26
CA GLU A 60 21.54 -1.38 2.02
C GLU A 60 20.70 -1.10 0.77
N GLY A 61 21.28 -0.44 -0.24
CA GLY A 61 20.58 0.00 -1.45
C GLY A 61 19.88 -1.09 -2.28
N ALA A 62 20.14 -2.37 -2.03
CA ALA A 62 19.39 -3.48 -2.65
C ALA A 62 18.01 -3.73 -2.00
N ARG A 63 17.70 -3.11 -0.86
CA ARG A 63 16.48 -3.39 -0.06
C ARG A 63 15.23 -2.61 -0.52
N GLY A 64 15.37 -1.72 -1.50
CA GLY A 64 14.27 -0.87 -1.99
C GLY A 64 14.06 0.41 -1.17
N ALA A 65 13.16 1.28 -1.63
CA ALA A 65 12.87 2.57 -0.98
C ALA A 65 12.10 2.38 0.34
N SER A 66 12.42 3.19 1.34
CA SER A 66 11.80 3.20 2.68
C SER A 66 10.42 3.87 2.70
N GLY A 67 9.50 3.38 1.88
CA GLY A 67 8.14 3.89 1.84
C GLY A 67 7.98 5.27 1.20
N SER A 68 6.72 5.72 1.10
CA SER A 68 6.36 7.04 0.57
C SER A 68 6.36 8.08 1.68
N ALA A 69 6.50 9.37 1.33
CA ALA A 69 6.38 10.47 2.28
C ALA A 69 4.99 10.48 2.97
N GLY A 70 4.90 9.88 4.15
CA GLY A 70 3.68 9.76 4.96
C GLY A 70 3.58 8.44 5.71
N GLY A 71 2.97 8.44 6.90
CA GLY A 71 2.64 7.22 7.62
C GLY A 71 1.53 6.44 6.91
N GLY A 72 1.73 5.14 6.66
CA GLY A 72 0.76 4.27 5.99
C GLY A 72 1.42 3.18 5.14
N CYS A 73 0.62 2.30 4.52
CA CYS A 73 1.11 1.17 3.71
C CYS A 73 1.72 1.56 2.35
N GLY A 74 2.02 2.85 2.12
CA GLY A 74 2.78 3.29 0.95
C GLY A 74 2.09 3.14 -0.41
N CYS A 75 0.80 2.83 -0.46
CA CYS A 75 0.05 2.81 -1.72
C CYS A 75 -0.28 4.26 -2.13
N ASN A 76 0.51 4.84 -3.03
CA ASN A 76 0.13 6.05 -3.77
C ASN A 76 -0.61 5.65 -5.05
#